data_AF-A0A149UUU3-F1
#
_entry.id   AF-A0A149UUU3-F1
#
_cell.length_a   1.000
_cell.length_b   1.000
_cell.length_c   1.000
_cell.angle_alpha   90.00
_cell.angle_beta   90.00
_cell.angle_gamma   90.00
#
_symmetry.space_group_name_H-M   'P 1'
#
loop_
_entity.id
_entity.type
_entity.pdbx_description
1 polymer ?
#
loop_
_entity_poly.entity_id
_entity_poly.type
_entity_poly.pdbx_seq_one_letter_code
_entity_poly.pdbx_strand_id
1 'polypeptide(L)'
;MIPVLDSEIKEIIFNDIPDEKYKLLIMKQNVIIKKNESIIKSKANKLYNICDINPENRYKDRCCDFNLLISKYRNYSAFLLQKDQEEKGDSSVS
;
A
#
# COMPACT_ATOMS: atom_id res chain seq x y z
N MET A 1 -8.11 0.77 1.13
CA MET A 1 -6.65 0.62 1.36
C MET A 1 -6.21 -0.70 0.77
N ILE A 2 -4.95 -0.84 0.40
CA ILE A 2 -4.40 -2.04 -0.24
C ILE A 2 -3.08 -2.43 0.42
N PRO A 3 -2.75 -3.72 0.53
CA PRO A 3 -1.40 -4.16 0.88
C PRO A 3 -0.46 -3.85 -0.30
N VAL A 4 0.76 -3.38 -0.01
CA VAL A 4 1.77 -3.03 -1.01
C VAL A 4 3.11 -3.56 -0.55
N LEU A 5 3.92 -4.09 -1.47
CA LEU A 5 5.30 -4.51 -1.19
C LEU A 5 6.21 -3.30 -1.18
N ASP A 6 7.19 -3.27 -0.28
CA ASP A 6 8.14 -2.15 -0.18
C ASP A 6 8.91 -1.93 -1.49
N SER A 7 9.23 -3.00 -2.23
CA SER A 7 9.88 -2.92 -3.57
C SER A 7 9.06 -2.16 -4.61
N GLU A 8 7.75 -2.10 -4.43
CA GLU A 8 6.82 -1.48 -5.36
C GLU A 8 6.39 -0.07 -4.91
N ILE A 9 6.88 0.39 -3.75
CA ILE A 9 6.61 1.74 -3.25
C ILE A 9 7.65 2.69 -3.85
N LYS A 10 7.15 3.76 -4.50
CA LYS A 10 7.96 4.91 -4.88
C LYS A 10 7.56 6.10 -4.02
N GLU A 11 8.50 6.58 -3.22
CA GLU A 11 8.27 7.75 -2.37
C GLU A 11 8.11 9.01 -3.20
N ILE A 12 7.23 9.90 -2.74
CA ILE A 12 7.09 11.24 -3.31
C ILE A 12 8.04 12.16 -2.55
N ILE A 13 9.12 12.58 -3.22
CA ILE A 13 10.05 13.57 -2.69
C ILE A 13 9.50 14.96 -3.01
N PHE A 14 9.01 15.69 -2.00
CA PHE A 14 8.34 16.99 -2.22
C PHE A 14 9.23 18.02 -2.93
N ASN A 15 10.54 17.95 -2.72
CA ASN A 15 11.48 18.88 -3.35
C ASN A 15 11.61 18.64 -4.86
N ASP A 16 11.32 17.43 -5.33
CA ASP A 16 11.45 17.04 -6.73
C ASP A 16 10.17 17.32 -7.53
N ILE A 17 9.12 17.84 -6.87
CA ILE A 17 7.86 18.22 -7.53
C ILE A 17 8.04 19.61 -8.18
N PRO A 18 8.00 19.72 -9.53
CA PRO A 18 8.19 20.99 -10.23
C PRO A 18 6.94 21.89 -10.17
N ASP A 19 5.75 21.31 -10.02
CA ASP A 19 4.51 22.06 -9.87
C ASP A 19 4.38 22.60 -8.44
N GLU A 20 4.64 23.89 -8.28
CA GLU A 20 4.60 24.57 -6.98
C GLU A 20 3.20 24.57 -6.33
N LYS A 21 2.13 24.62 -7.13
CA LYS A 21 0.76 24.58 -6.57
C LYS A 21 0.45 23.20 -6.03
N TYR A 22 0.81 22.16 -6.77
CA TYR A 22 0.63 20.77 -6.35
C TYR A 22 1.51 20.43 -5.14
N LYS A 23 2.78 20.86 -5.14
CA LYS A 23 3.69 20.73 -4.01
C LYS A 23 3.12 21.36 -2.75
N LEU A 24 2.64 22.60 -2.83
CA LEU A 24 2.03 23.29 -1.70
C LEU A 24 0.77 22.55 -1.18
N LEU A 25 -0.05 22.02 -2.08
CA LEU A 25 -1.22 21.22 -1.72
C LEU A 25 -0.83 19.97 -0.92
N ILE A 26 0.10 19.16 -1.43
CA ILE A 26 0.53 17.93 -0.74
C ILE A 26 1.19 18.25 0.60
N MET A 27 2.02 19.29 0.67
CA MET A 27 2.65 19.69 1.93
C MET A 27 1.61 20.03 3.00
N LYS A 28 0.55 20.77 2.65
CA LYS A 28 -0.56 21.07 3.55
C LYS A 28 -1.33 19.80 3.96
N GLN A 29 -1.60 18.91 3.00
CA GLN A 29 -2.26 17.63 3.29
C GLN A 29 -1.43 16.77 4.23
N ASN A 30 -0.11 16.69 4.04
CA ASN A 30 0.80 15.93 4.89
C ASN A 30 0.77 16.42 6.34
N VAL A 31 0.76 17.73 6.57
CA VAL A 31 0.62 18.31 7.93
C VAL A 31 -0.69 17.86 8.58
N ILE A 32 -1.81 17.92 7.85
CA ILE A 32 -3.12 17.50 8.35
C ILE A 32 -3.15 16.00 8.65
N ILE A 33 -2.59 15.18 7.75
CA ILE A 33 -2.50 13.72 7.91
C ILE A 33 -1.70 13.37 9.16
N LYS A 34 -0.50 13.98 9.35
CA LYS A 34 0.33 13.76 10.55
C LYS A 34 -0.40 14.16 11.83
N LYS A 35 -1.12 15.29 11.83
CA LYS A 35 -1.93 15.72 12.98
C LYS A 35 -3.04 14.70 13.35
N ASN A 36 -3.55 13.96 12.38
CA ASN A 36 -4.65 13.00 12.54
C ASN A 36 -4.22 11.53 12.46
N GLU A 37 -2.92 11.25 12.53
CA GLU A 37 -2.35 9.93 12.29
C GLU A 37 -3.01 8.83 13.12
N SER A 38 -3.21 9.08 14.42
CA SER A 38 -3.85 8.13 15.35
C SER A 38 -5.28 7.81 14.96
N ILE A 39 -6.05 8.81 14.53
CA ILE A 39 -7.44 8.66 14.09
C ILE A 39 -7.50 7.87 12.78
N ILE A 40 -6.60 8.17 11.84
CA ILE A 40 -6.50 7.46 10.56
C ILE A 40 -6.19 5.99 10.79
N LYS A 41 -5.16 5.69 11.59
CA LYS A 41 -4.79 4.31 11.97
C LYS A 41 -5.93 3.60 12.68
N SER A 42 -6.59 4.24 13.64
CA SER A 42 -7.74 3.66 14.36
C SER A 42 -8.90 3.32 13.42
N LYS A 43 -9.24 4.21 12.49
CA LYS A 43 -10.31 3.96 11.50
C LYS A 43 -9.95 2.86 10.52
N ALA A 44 -8.70 2.80 10.05
CA ALA A 44 -8.22 1.74 9.16
C ALA A 44 -8.32 0.36 9.84
N ASN A 45 -7.86 0.25 11.08
CA ASN A 45 -7.93 -0.99 11.85
C ASN A 45 -9.38 -1.43 12.10
N LYS A 46 -10.26 -0.50 12.50
CA LYS A 46 -11.69 -0.79 12.68
C LYS A 46 -12.34 -1.27 11.39
N LEU A 47 -12.07 -0.60 10.27
CA LEU A 47 -12.64 -0.95 8.97
C LEU A 47 -12.18 -2.34 8.53
N TYR A 48 -10.89 -2.64 8.67
CA TYR A 48 -10.34 -3.95 8.36
C TYR A 48 -11.02 -5.04 9.18
N ASN A 49 -11.07 -4.88 10.51
CA ASN A 49 -11.69 -5.86 11.40
C ASN A 49 -13.19 -6.05 11.11
N ILE A 50 -13.91 -4.98 10.79
CA ILE A 50 -15.34 -5.06 10.45
C ILE A 50 -15.54 -5.90 9.18
N CYS A 51 -14.74 -5.64 8.14
CA CYS A 51 -14.83 -6.37 6.86
C CYS A 51 -14.37 -7.83 6.97
N ASP A 52 -13.45 -8.13 7.89
CA ASP A 52 -12.96 -9.49 8.13
C ASP A 52 -13.94 -10.33 8.98
N ILE A 53 -14.51 -9.75 10.03
CA ILE A 53 -15.37 -10.47 11.00
C ILE A 53 -16.81 -10.64 10.48
N ASN A 54 -17.36 -9.65 9.76
CA ASN A 54 -18.74 -9.68 9.31
C ASN A 54 -18.86 -9.50 7.78
N PRO A 55 -18.93 -10.60 7.01
CA PRO A 55 -18.99 -10.56 5.55
C PRO A 55 -20.31 -10.03 4.96
N GLU A 56 -21.33 -9.73 5.77
CA GLU A 56 -22.64 -9.18 5.35
C GLU A 56 -22.78 -7.68 5.66
N ASN A 57 -21.69 -7.02 6.07
CA ASN A 57 -21.75 -5.60 6.43
C ASN A 57 -21.76 -4.69 5.18
N ARG A 58 -22.42 -3.53 5.26
CA ARG A 58 -22.55 -2.54 4.17
C ARG A 58 -21.23 -1.93 3.68
N TYR A 59 -20.13 -2.12 4.41
CA TYR A 59 -18.81 -1.63 4.00
C TYR A 59 -18.16 -2.56 2.97
N LYS A 60 -18.56 -3.83 2.89
CA LYS A 60 -18.03 -4.78 1.90
C LYS A 60 -18.24 -4.29 0.46
N ASP A 61 -19.43 -3.77 0.15
CA ASP A 61 -19.75 -3.25 -1.19
C ASP A 61 -19.01 -1.95 -1.54
N ARG A 62 -18.48 -1.25 -0.52
CA ARG A 62 -17.82 0.05 -0.68
C ARG A 62 -16.31 -0.02 -0.51
N CYS A 63 -15.80 -1.14 -0.03
CA CYS A 63 -14.39 -1.35 0.26
C CYS A 63 -13.81 -2.42 -0.65
N CYS A 64 -12.49 -2.46 -0.73
CA CYS A 64 -11.83 -3.56 -1.40
C CYS A 64 -12.03 -4.86 -0.60
N ASP A 65 -12.09 -5.98 -1.31
CA ASP A 65 -11.97 -7.30 -0.69
C ASP A 65 -10.55 -7.48 -0.16
N PHE A 66 -10.37 -7.25 1.14
CA PHE A 66 -9.06 -7.31 1.78
C PHE A 66 -8.46 -8.72 1.76
N ASN A 67 -9.30 -9.76 1.87
CA ASN A 67 -8.84 -11.15 1.86
C ASN A 67 -8.33 -11.55 0.48
N LEU A 68 -9.05 -11.17 -0.57
CA LEU A 68 -8.58 -11.36 -1.94
C LEU A 68 -7.28 -10.59 -2.21
N LEU A 69 -7.20 -9.33 -1.78
CA LEU A 69 -6.00 -8.51 -1.94
C LEU A 69 -4.78 -9.10 -1.23
N ILE A 70 -4.93 -9.59 0.01
CA ILE A 70 -3.85 -10.23 0.76
C ILE A 70 -3.39 -11.51 0.07
N SER A 71 -4.32 -12.31 -0.45
CA SER A 71 -3.98 -13.52 -1.23
C SER A 71 -3.17 -13.18 -2.47
N LYS A 72 -3.60 -12.18 -3.25
CA LYS A 72 -2.89 -11.74 -4.46
C LYS A 72 -1.55 -11.09 -4.16
N TYR A 73 -1.46 -10.31 -3.08
CA TYR A 73 -0.21 -9.74 -2.57
C TYR A 73 0.82 -10.83 -2.27
N ARG A 74 0.42 -11.90 -1.56
CA ARG A 74 1.33 -13.03 -1.24
C ARG A 74 1.82 -13.75 -2.49
N ASN A 75 0.94 -13.96 -3.47
CA ASN A 75 1.32 -14.60 -4.73
C ASN A 75 2.31 -13.75 -5.53
N TYR A 76 2.08 -12.44 -5.59
CA TYR A 76 2.98 -11.51 -6.27
C TYR A 76 4.34 -11.43 -5.59
N SER A 77 4.36 -11.40 -4.25
CA SER A 77 5.60 -11.47 -3.47
C SER A 77 6.39 -12.74 -3.75
N ALA A 78 5.73 -13.90 -3.78
CA ALA A 78 6.39 -15.18 -4.09
C ALA A 78 6.93 -15.22 -5.53
N PHE A 79 6.18 -14.65 -6.49
CA PHE A 79 6.62 -14.53 -7.88
C PHE A 79 7.90 -13.68 -8.01
N LEU A 80 7.97 -12.52 -7.35
CA LEU A 80 9.16 -11.68 -7.38
C LEU A 80 10.39 -12.38 -6.77
N LEU A 81 10.20 -13.12 -5.67
CA LEU A 81 11.28 -13.89 -5.05
C LEU A 81 11.83 -14.99 -5.97
N GLN A 82 10.98 -15.64 -6.76
CA GLN A 82 11.40 -16.65 -7.74
C GLN A 82 12.19 -15.99 -8.88
N LYS A 83 11.66 -14.89 -9.42
CA LYS A 83 12.32 -14.11 -10.48
C LYS A 83 13.71 -13.63 -10.07
N ASP A 84 13.87 -13.11 -8.85
CA ASP A 84 15.16 -12.65 -8.33
C ASP A 84 16.19 -13.78 -8.19
N GLN A 85 15.74 -15.03 -7.96
CA GLN A 85 16.62 -16.19 -7.87
C GLN A 85 17.07 -16.67 -9.24
N GLU A 86 16.19 -16.61 -10.24
CA GLU A 86 16.50 -16.95 -11.64
C GLU A 86 17.53 -15.96 -12.23
N GLU A 87 17.34 -14.65 -12.01
CA GLU A 87 18.26 -13.61 -12.52
C GLU A 87 19.66 -13.67 -11.86
N LYS A 88 19.75 -14.17 -10.63
CA LYS A 88 21.03 -14.38 -9.92
C LYS A 88 21.70 -15.71 -10.26
N GLY A 89 20.96 -16.70 -10.75
CA GLY A 89 21.49 -18.00 -11.18
C GLY A 89 22.28 -17.92 -12.49
N ASP A 90 21.84 -17.08 -13.43
CA ASP A 90 22.44 -16.93 -14.76
C ASP A 90 23.75 -16.13 -14.80
N SER A 91 24.17 -15.52 -13.68
CA SER A 91 25.43 -14.75 -13.59
C SER A 91 26.64 -15.58 -13.13
N SER A 92 26.52 -16.91 -13.08
CA SER A 92 27.59 -17.85 -12.66
C SER A 92 28.17 -18.73 -13.77
N VAL A 93 27.83 -18.47 -15.05
CA VAL A 93 28.50 -19.11 -16.20
C VAL A 93 29.26 -18.04 -16.98
N SER A 94 30.50 -17.78 -16.57
CA SER A 94 31.55 -17.09 -17.36
C SER A 94 32.91 -17.55 -16.90
#